data_AF-A0A3B8JG44-F1
#
_entry.id   AF-A0A3B8JG44-F1
#
_cell.length_a   1.000
_cell.length_b   1.000
_cell.length_c   1.000
_cell.angle_alpha   90.00
_cell.angle_beta   90.00
_cell.angle_gamma   90.00
#
_symmetry.space_group_name_H-M   'P 1'
#
loop_
_entity.id
_entity.type
_entity.pdbx_description
1 polymer ?
#
loop_
_entity_poly.entity_id
_entity_poly.type
_entity_poly.pdbx_seq_one_letter_code
_entity_poly.pdbx_strand_id
1 'polypeptide(L)'
;MGKGFGTGKLKKGKQHNQAYRDFLLEVLQATLDSTGNQQIVCPLLQANLDKLDSTFAQLLQDWAITILPTLTSEEAVSIAGTIADFSRLIQGFPLGNRANNLEIAIAGCEIAQTVLTFEAFPEVWALIQNNLGIVYRERIQGNRAENLEQAISCYANALL
;
A
#
# COMPACT_ATOMS: atom_id res chain seq x y z
N MET A 1 40.70 -13.91 -25.40
CA MET A 1 40.43 -13.31 -24.07
C MET A 1 39.13 -12.51 -24.17
N GLY A 2 37.99 -13.16 -23.88
CA GLY A 2 36.65 -12.56 -24.00
C GLY A 2 36.25 -11.85 -22.70
N LYS A 3 35.83 -10.60 -22.82
CA LYS A 3 35.53 -9.69 -21.71
C LYS A 3 34.31 -10.14 -20.91
N GLY A 4 34.47 -10.34 -19.60
CA GLY A 4 33.36 -10.58 -18.66
C GLY A 4 32.64 -9.29 -18.32
N PHE A 5 31.48 -9.04 -18.93
CA PHE A 5 30.58 -7.95 -18.55
C PHE A 5 29.14 -8.46 -18.57
N GLY A 6 28.49 -8.53 -17.39
CA GLY A 6 27.04 -8.75 -17.32
C GLY A 6 26.50 -9.25 -15.98
N THR A 7 27.26 -10.04 -15.22
CA THR A 7 26.72 -10.74 -14.02
C THR A 7 26.54 -9.82 -12.80
N GLY A 8 27.36 -8.78 -12.65
CA GLY A 8 27.30 -7.87 -11.50
C GLY A 8 26.08 -6.93 -11.47
N LYS A 9 25.67 -6.41 -12.63
CA LYS A 9 24.47 -5.54 -12.72
C LYS A 9 23.18 -6.33 -12.55
N LEU A 10 23.11 -7.54 -13.13
CA LEU A 10 21.96 -8.44 -12.99
C LEU A 10 21.79 -8.96 -11.55
N LYS A 11 22.89 -9.28 -10.85
CA LYS A 11 22.84 -9.68 -9.43
C LYS A 11 22.41 -8.54 -8.51
N LYS A 12 22.93 -7.31 -8.72
CA LYS A 12 22.52 -6.13 -7.96
C LYS A 12 21.04 -5.77 -8.18
N GLY A 13 20.55 -5.84 -9.42
CA GLY A 13 19.13 -5.62 -9.72
C GLY A 13 18.20 -6.66 -9.07
N LYS A 14 18.60 -7.94 -9.04
CA LYS A 14 17.86 -9.00 -8.34
C LYS A 14 17.84 -8.82 -6.82
N GLN A 15 18.98 -8.48 -6.23
CA GLN A 15 19.09 -8.22 -4.77
C GLN A 15 18.29 -7.00 -4.34
N HIS A 16 18.28 -5.93 -5.15
CA HIS A 16 17.49 -4.74 -4.88
C HIS A 16 15.98 -5.05 -4.85
N ASN A 17 15.48 -5.79 -5.84
CA ASN A 17 14.07 -6.20 -5.89
C ASN A 17 13.71 -7.17 -4.75
N GLN A 18 14.65 -8.04 -4.34
CA GLN A 18 14.45 -8.92 -3.18
C GLN A 18 14.27 -8.13 -1.88
N ALA A 19 15.07 -7.09 -1.64
CA ALA A 19 14.97 -6.28 -0.43
C ALA A 19 13.62 -5.56 -0.30
N TYR A 20 13.03 -5.11 -1.43
CA TYR A 20 11.68 -4.53 -1.45
C TYR A 20 10.61 -5.58 -1.13
N ARG A 21 10.75 -6.80 -1.65
CA ARG A 21 9.83 -7.91 -1.36
C ARG A 21 9.91 -8.35 0.09
N ASP A 22 11.10 -8.50 0.63
CA ASP A 22 11.31 -8.88 2.03
C ASP A 22 10.66 -7.83 2.95
N PHE A 23 10.89 -6.54 2.66
CA PHE A 23 10.27 -5.44 3.40
C PHE A 23 8.74 -5.42 3.27
N LEU A 24 8.18 -5.66 2.07
CA LEU A 24 6.74 -5.74 1.86
C LEU A 24 6.11 -6.84 2.72
N LEU A 25 6.69 -8.04 2.71
CA LEU A 25 6.16 -9.16 3.49
C LEU A 25 6.31 -8.91 5.00
N GLU A 26 7.44 -8.36 5.43
CA GLU A 26 7.70 -8.03 6.83
C GLU A 26 6.70 -6.99 7.36
N VAL A 27 6.45 -5.91 6.62
CA VAL A 27 5.55 -4.85 7.08
C VAL A 27 4.08 -5.29 7.08
N LEU A 28 3.65 -6.10 6.11
CA LEU A 28 2.30 -6.66 6.09
C LEU A 28 2.11 -7.68 7.22
N GLN A 29 3.09 -8.56 7.46
CA GLN A 29 3.03 -9.51 8.58
C GLN A 29 2.99 -8.79 9.93
N ALA A 30 3.83 -7.78 10.13
CA ALA A 30 3.82 -6.99 11.35
C ALA A 30 2.51 -6.22 11.55
N THR A 31 1.90 -5.75 10.45
CA THR A 31 0.58 -5.11 10.50
C THR A 31 -0.50 -6.11 10.91
N LEU A 32 -0.49 -7.32 10.32
CA LEU A 32 -1.41 -8.40 10.65
C LEU A 32 -1.28 -8.84 12.11
N ASP A 33 -0.07 -9.18 12.55
CA ASP A 33 0.21 -9.71 13.90
C ASP A 33 -0.12 -8.70 15.01
N SER A 34 -0.04 -7.41 14.69
CA SER A 34 -0.27 -6.33 15.64
C SER A 34 -1.62 -5.64 15.48
N THR A 35 -2.48 -6.10 14.57
CA THR A 35 -3.76 -5.44 14.23
C THR A 35 -3.60 -3.95 13.90
N GLY A 36 -2.55 -3.62 13.14
CA GLY A 36 -2.24 -2.25 12.76
C GLY A 36 -1.76 -1.35 13.90
N ASN A 37 -1.07 -1.90 14.90
CA ASN A 37 -0.51 -1.12 15.99
C ASN A 37 0.71 -0.31 15.52
N GLN A 38 0.55 1.02 15.53
CA GLN A 38 1.60 1.96 15.14
C GLN A 38 2.93 1.80 15.91
N GLN A 39 2.89 1.36 17.17
CA GLN A 39 4.10 1.17 17.98
C GLN A 39 4.98 0.01 17.46
N ILE A 40 4.40 -0.92 16.71
CA ILE A 40 5.11 -2.05 16.10
C ILE A 40 5.49 -1.73 14.66
N VAL A 41 4.57 -1.17 13.88
CA VAL A 41 4.77 -0.98 12.43
C VAL A 41 5.65 0.25 12.13
N CYS A 42 5.48 1.38 12.83
CA CYS A 42 6.22 2.61 12.52
C CYS A 42 7.74 2.48 12.63
N PRO A 43 8.32 1.76 13.62
CA PRO A 43 9.76 1.48 13.64
C PRO A 43 10.27 0.76 12.39
N LEU A 44 9.50 -0.18 11.83
CA LEU A 44 9.87 -0.89 10.59
C LEU A 44 9.88 0.06 9.39
N LEU A 45 8.89 0.95 9.29
CA LEU A 45 8.85 2.00 8.27
C LEU A 45 10.05 2.93 8.40
N GLN A 46 10.36 3.36 9.62
CA GLN A 46 11.48 4.24 9.92
C GLN A 46 12.84 3.62 9.57
N ALA A 47 12.99 2.31 9.74
CA ALA A 47 14.21 1.60 9.37
C ALA A 47 14.36 1.43 7.84
N ASN A 48 13.29 1.60 7.06
CA ASN A 48 13.22 1.33 5.63
C ASN A 48 12.74 2.53 4.80
N LEU A 49 13.01 3.76 5.25
CA LEU A 49 12.62 4.98 4.53
C LEU A 49 13.12 5.02 3.08
N ASP A 50 14.25 4.38 2.80
CA ASP A 50 14.84 4.25 1.47
C ASP A 50 13.97 3.45 0.48
N LYS A 51 13.05 2.64 1.00
CA LYS A 51 12.12 1.81 0.23
C LYS A 51 10.73 2.40 0.13
N LEU A 52 10.41 3.47 0.85
CA LEU A 52 9.09 4.13 0.79
C LEU A 52 9.04 5.06 -0.43
N ASP A 53 8.94 4.45 -1.61
CA ASP A 53 8.91 5.12 -2.90
C ASP A 53 7.83 4.57 -3.84
N SER A 54 7.77 5.08 -5.07
CA SER A 54 6.85 4.60 -6.09
C SER A 54 7.10 3.14 -6.49
N THR A 55 8.33 2.65 -6.35
CA THR A 55 8.68 1.24 -6.62
C THR A 55 7.98 0.32 -5.63
N PHE A 56 7.92 0.72 -4.35
CA PHE A 56 7.21 -0.04 -3.33
C PHE A 56 5.69 -0.02 -3.55
N ALA A 57 5.11 1.12 -3.91
CA ALA A 57 3.69 1.21 -4.25
C ALA A 57 3.34 0.25 -5.41
N GLN A 58 4.14 0.25 -6.48
CA GLN A 58 3.95 -0.66 -7.61
C GLN A 58 4.12 -2.13 -7.20
N LEU A 59 5.14 -2.43 -6.39
CA LEU A 59 5.37 -3.80 -5.92
C LEU A 59 4.18 -4.32 -5.10
N LEU A 60 3.61 -3.49 -4.21
CA LEU A 60 2.43 -3.83 -3.43
C LEU A 60 1.24 -4.16 -4.34
N GLN A 61 1.00 -3.36 -5.39
CA GLN A 61 -0.05 -3.62 -6.39
C GLN A 61 0.19 -4.93 -7.15
N ASP A 62 1.39 -5.11 -7.72
CA ASP A 62 1.75 -6.31 -8.49
C ASP A 62 1.63 -7.58 -7.64
N TRP A 63 2.07 -7.50 -6.38
CA TRP A 63 1.95 -8.58 -5.41
C TRP A 63 0.49 -8.89 -5.12
N ALA A 64 -0.34 -7.89 -4.83
CA ALA A 64 -1.75 -8.09 -4.53
C ALA A 64 -2.54 -8.66 -5.71
N ILE A 65 -2.32 -8.16 -6.93
CA ILE A 65 -2.93 -8.68 -8.17
C ILE A 65 -2.58 -10.15 -8.39
N THR A 66 -1.36 -10.55 -8.02
CA THR A 66 -0.90 -11.93 -8.17
C THR A 66 -1.43 -12.84 -7.06
N ILE A 67 -1.45 -12.36 -5.81
CA ILE A 67 -1.72 -13.18 -4.64
C ILE A 67 -3.21 -13.30 -4.34
N LEU A 68 -3.95 -12.19 -4.30
CA LEU A 68 -5.36 -12.18 -3.87
C LEU A 68 -6.25 -13.18 -4.65
N PRO A 69 -6.12 -13.32 -6.00
CA PRO A 69 -6.94 -14.27 -6.74
C PRO A 69 -6.61 -15.74 -6.48
N THR A 70 -5.47 -16.03 -5.84
CA THR A 70 -5.02 -17.41 -5.56
C THR A 70 -5.46 -17.91 -4.18
N LEU A 71 -6.03 -17.03 -3.36
CA LEU A 71 -6.41 -17.31 -1.98
C LEU A 71 -7.88 -17.72 -1.88
N THR A 72 -8.24 -18.33 -0.75
CA THR A 72 -9.64 -18.46 -0.37
C THR A 72 -10.25 -17.08 -0.07
N SER A 73 -11.58 -16.98 -0.09
CA SER A 73 -12.26 -15.71 0.23
C SER A 73 -11.92 -15.18 1.62
N GLU A 74 -11.78 -16.07 2.61
CA GLU A 74 -11.44 -15.69 3.99
C GLU A 74 -10.01 -15.12 4.08
N GLU A 75 -9.04 -15.79 3.46
CA GLU A 75 -7.65 -15.33 3.41
C GLU A 75 -7.53 -14.01 2.64
N ALA A 76 -8.23 -13.87 1.51
CA ALA A 76 -8.24 -12.64 0.73
C ALA A 76 -8.80 -11.46 1.52
N VAL A 77 -9.90 -11.67 2.27
CA VAL A 77 -10.50 -10.66 3.16
C VAL A 77 -9.53 -10.24 4.27
N SER A 78 -8.86 -11.22 4.90
CA SER A 78 -7.86 -10.96 5.94
C SER A 78 -6.68 -10.12 5.44
N ILE A 79 -6.14 -10.48 4.26
CA ILE A 79 -5.04 -9.73 3.65
C ILE A 79 -5.52 -8.34 3.22
N ALA A 80 -6.69 -8.21 2.61
CA ALA A 80 -7.23 -6.91 2.22
C ALA A 80 -7.42 -5.97 3.42
N GLY A 81 -7.91 -6.50 4.55
CA GLY A 81 -8.01 -5.76 5.81
C GLY A 81 -6.65 -5.30 6.33
N THR A 82 -5.66 -6.20 6.28
CA THR A 82 -4.26 -5.87 6.65
C THR A 82 -3.69 -4.75 5.78
N ILE A 83 -3.93 -4.80 4.46
CA ILE A 83 -3.48 -3.74 3.55
C ILE A 83 -4.19 -2.42 3.85
N ALA A 84 -5.49 -2.44 4.18
CA ALA A 84 -6.22 -1.23 4.58
C ALA A 84 -5.64 -0.60 5.87
N ASP A 85 -5.32 -1.42 6.87
CA ASP A 85 -4.68 -0.95 8.11
C ASP A 85 -3.29 -0.38 7.87
N PHE A 86 -2.48 -1.06 7.06
CA PHE A 86 -1.17 -0.56 6.64
C PHE A 86 -1.31 0.78 5.90
N SER A 87 -2.30 0.91 5.01
CA SER A 87 -2.56 2.14 4.25
C SER A 87 -2.88 3.33 5.16
N ARG A 88 -3.69 3.11 6.19
CA ARG A 88 -3.97 4.12 7.23
C ARG A 88 -2.70 4.50 8.01
N LEU A 89 -1.85 3.53 8.34
CA LEU A 89 -0.59 3.77 9.05
C LEU A 89 0.40 4.59 8.21
N ILE A 90 0.65 4.20 6.96
CA ILE A 90 1.58 4.91 6.07
C ILE A 90 1.04 6.30 5.69
N GLN A 91 -0.29 6.47 5.57
CA GLN A 91 -0.92 7.78 5.45
C GLN A 91 -0.65 8.66 6.68
N GLY A 92 -0.62 8.12 7.89
CA GLY A 92 -0.31 8.89 9.10
C GLY A 92 1.19 9.07 9.38
N PHE A 93 2.05 8.36 8.65
CA PHE A 93 3.47 8.28 8.97
C PHE A 93 4.23 9.56 8.57
N PRO A 94 4.87 10.27 9.53
CA PRO A 94 5.41 11.60 9.31
C PRO A 94 6.83 11.61 8.71
N LEU A 95 7.51 10.46 8.67
CA LEU A 95 8.89 10.35 8.19
C LEU A 95 8.95 9.91 6.72
N GLY A 96 10.07 10.20 6.07
CA GLY A 96 10.28 9.88 4.66
C GLY A 96 9.66 10.91 3.72
N ASN A 97 9.38 10.50 2.48
CA ASN A 97 8.78 11.37 1.49
C ASN A 97 7.25 11.32 1.59
N ARG A 98 6.63 12.43 2.00
CA ARG A 98 5.17 12.53 2.17
C ARG A 98 4.39 12.16 0.90
N ALA A 99 4.87 12.56 -0.27
CA ALA A 99 4.19 12.26 -1.53
C ALA A 99 4.18 10.75 -1.79
N ASN A 100 5.30 10.07 -1.57
CA ASN A 100 5.37 8.61 -1.73
C ASN A 100 4.50 7.88 -0.71
N ASN A 101 4.49 8.30 0.56
CA ASN A 101 3.64 7.72 1.59
C ASN A 101 2.15 7.78 1.19
N LEU A 102 1.73 8.91 0.60
CA LEU A 102 0.36 9.08 0.09
C LEU A 102 0.07 8.17 -1.12
N GLU A 103 0.99 8.04 -2.08
CA GLU A 103 0.78 7.11 -3.22
C GLU A 103 0.72 5.64 -2.75
N ILE A 104 1.53 5.25 -1.75
CA ILE A 104 1.48 3.91 -1.15
C ILE A 104 0.13 3.69 -0.46
N ALA A 105 -0.37 4.69 0.29
CA ALA A 105 -1.69 4.62 0.93
C ALA A 105 -2.83 4.51 -0.10
N ILE A 106 -2.78 5.27 -1.20
CA ILE A 106 -3.77 5.17 -2.30
C ILE A 106 -3.75 3.76 -2.85
N ALA A 107 -2.58 3.25 -3.24
CA ALA A 107 -2.43 1.91 -3.80
C ALA A 107 -3.01 0.83 -2.88
N GLY A 108 -2.69 0.89 -1.58
CA GLY A 108 -3.18 -0.09 -0.62
C GLY A 108 -4.70 0.00 -0.41
N CYS A 109 -5.28 1.19 -0.30
CA CYS A 109 -6.73 1.34 -0.21
C CYS A 109 -7.45 0.88 -1.49
N GLU A 110 -6.91 1.18 -2.67
CA GLU A 110 -7.45 0.72 -3.95
C GLU A 110 -7.40 -0.80 -4.08
N ILE A 111 -6.37 -1.45 -3.54
CA ILE A 111 -6.31 -2.92 -3.45
C ILE A 111 -7.38 -3.43 -2.50
N ALA A 112 -7.44 -2.90 -1.28
CA ALA A 112 -8.33 -3.39 -0.23
C ALA A 112 -9.80 -3.34 -0.66
N GLN A 113 -10.19 -2.27 -1.35
CA GLN A 113 -11.56 -2.08 -1.84
C GLN A 113 -11.96 -3.15 -2.89
N THR A 114 -11.02 -3.75 -3.63
CA THR A 114 -11.36 -4.81 -4.60
C THR A 114 -11.92 -6.09 -3.96
N VAL A 115 -11.66 -6.31 -2.67
CA VAL A 115 -12.10 -7.47 -1.90
C VAL A 115 -13.17 -7.09 -0.88
N LEU A 116 -12.97 -5.95 -0.20
CA LEU A 116 -13.84 -5.47 0.88
C LEU A 116 -14.99 -4.62 0.31
N THR A 117 -15.79 -5.19 -0.59
CA THR A 117 -16.79 -4.45 -1.37
C THR A 117 -17.96 -3.94 -0.53
N PHE A 118 -18.70 -2.96 -1.07
CA PHE A 118 -19.90 -2.41 -0.43
C PHE A 118 -20.94 -3.49 -0.09
N GLU A 119 -21.16 -4.46 -0.99
CA GLU A 119 -22.19 -5.49 -0.84
C GLU A 119 -21.88 -6.47 0.30
N ALA A 120 -20.60 -6.78 0.51
CA ALA A 120 -20.17 -7.75 1.49
C ALA A 120 -19.78 -7.11 2.84
N PHE A 121 -19.22 -5.90 2.82
CA PHE A 121 -18.65 -5.23 3.98
C PHE A 121 -18.93 -3.72 3.97
N PRO A 122 -20.21 -3.27 4.03
CA PRO A 122 -20.57 -1.87 3.81
C PRO A 122 -19.87 -0.90 4.78
N GLU A 123 -19.75 -1.26 6.07
CA GLU A 123 -19.07 -0.42 7.07
C GLU A 123 -17.57 -0.28 6.79
N VAL A 124 -16.92 -1.39 6.41
CA VAL A 124 -15.48 -1.40 6.10
C VAL A 124 -15.20 -0.69 4.79
N TRP A 125 -16.05 -0.89 3.78
CA TRP A 125 -16.01 -0.16 2.52
C TRP A 125 -16.11 1.35 2.75
N ALA A 126 -17.08 1.81 3.54
CA ALA A 126 -17.25 3.22 3.87
C ALA A 126 -16.01 3.80 4.57
N LEU A 127 -15.38 3.04 5.47
CA LEU A 127 -14.12 3.43 6.11
C LEU A 127 -12.97 3.57 5.08
N ILE A 128 -12.84 2.62 4.15
CA ILE A 128 -11.84 2.67 3.08
C ILE A 128 -12.08 3.88 2.18
N GLN A 129 -13.32 4.12 1.75
CA GLN A 129 -13.69 5.27 0.92
C GLN A 129 -13.42 6.59 1.65
N ASN A 130 -13.75 6.71 2.94
CA ASN A 130 -13.41 7.89 3.72
C ASN A 130 -11.90 8.13 3.77
N ASN A 131 -11.11 7.08 3.99
CA ASN A 131 -9.65 7.18 4.02
C ASN A 131 -9.09 7.57 2.65
N LEU A 132 -9.53 6.95 1.55
CA LEU A 132 -9.17 7.35 0.18
C LEU A 132 -9.50 8.82 -0.08
N GLY A 133 -10.67 9.28 0.37
CA GLY A 133 -11.06 10.68 0.26
C GLY A 133 -10.07 11.63 0.94
N ILE A 134 -9.62 11.29 2.16
CA ILE A 134 -8.59 12.05 2.88
C ILE A 134 -7.26 12.02 2.12
N VAL A 135 -6.84 10.84 1.65
CA VAL A 135 -5.54 10.65 0.98
C VAL A 135 -5.51 11.44 -0.33
N TYR A 136 -6.56 11.36 -1.16
CA TYR A 136 -6.69 12.13 -2.40
C TYR A 136 -6.72 13.64 -2.14
N ARG A 137 -7.41 14.10 -1.09
CA ARG A 137 -7.42 15.51 -0.68
C ARG A 137 -6.01 16.01 -0.31
N GLU A 138 -5.21 15.16 0.32
CA GLU A 138 -3.84 15.48 0.76
C GLU A 138 -2.77 15.19 -0.31
N ARG A 139 -3.13 14.48 -1.38
CA ARG A 139 -2.23 14.01 -2.43
C ARG A 139 -1.45 15.16 -3.06
N ILE A 140 -0.12 15.02 -3.06
CA ILE A 140 0.81 16.03 -3.56
C ILE A 140 1.03 15.87 -5.08
N GLN A 141 0.98 14.64 -5.60
CA GLN A 141 1.18 14.35 -7.02
C GLN A 141 -0.12 14.51 -7.82
N GLY A 142 0.01 14.76 -9.12
CA GLY A 142 -1.12 14.90 -10.05
C GLY A 142 -1.74 16.30 -10.09
N ASN A 143 -2.85 16.44 -10.80
CA ASN A 143 -3.60 17.69 -10.86
C ASN A 143 -4.46 17.85 -9.60
N ARG A 144 -4.36 19.03 -8.96
CA ARG A 144 -5.10 19.31 -7.72
C ARG A 144 -6.62 19.24 -7.87
N ALA A 145 -7.17 19.69 -9.00
CA ALA A 145 -8.61 19.66 -9.23
C ALA A 145 -9.10 18.21 -9.35
N GLU A 146 -8.41 17.39 -10.15
CA GLU A 146 -8.71 15.96 -10.30
C GLU A 146 -8.60 15.22 -8.95
N ASN A 147 -7.57 15.51 -8.16
CA ASN A 147 -7.42 14.93 -6.81
C ASN A 147 -8.61 15.28 -5.89
N LEU A 148 -9.12 16.51 -5.97
CA LEU A 148 -10.29 16.92 -5.18
C LEU A 148 -11.59 16.27 -5.69
N GLU A 149 -11.74 16.11 -7.00
CA GLU A 149 -12.87 15.38 -7.59
C GLU A 149 -12.88 13.91 -7.13
N GLN A 150 -11.72 13.25 -7.14
CA GLN A 150 -11.58 11.89 -6.59
C GLN A 150 -11.92 11.86 -5.09
N ALA A 151 -11.43 12.83 -4.32
CA ALA A 151 -11.75 12.91 -2.89
C ALA A 151 -13.27 13.04 -2.63
N ILE A 152 -13.95 13.91 -3.38
CA ILE A 152 -15.40 14.10 -3.30
C ILE A 152 -16.14 12.82 -3.67
N SER A 153 -15.72 12.14 -4.73
CA SER A 153 -16.29 10.86 -5.16
C SER A 153 -16.18 9.81 -4.05
N CYS A 154 -14.99 9.66 -3.45
CA CYS A 154 -14.77 8.76 -2.33
C CYS A 154 -15.65 9.11 -1.11
N TYR A 155 -15.75 10.39 -0.73
CA TYR A 155 -16.64 10.77 0.36
C TYR A 155 -18.12 10.51 0.06
N ALA A 156 -18.56 10.67 -1.19
CA ALA A 156 -19.91 10.32 -1.58
C ALA A 156 -20.15 8.80 -1.48
N ASN A 157 -19.18 7.99 -1.92
CA ASN A 157 -19.26 6.53 -1.81
C ASN A 157 -19.27 6.05 -0.36
N ALA A 158 -18.64 6.78 0.56
CA ALA A 158 -18.66 6.47 1.99
C ALA A 158 -20.02 6.70 2.67
N LEU A 159 -20.95 7.38 1.99
CA LEU A 159 -22.30 7.70 2.50
C LEU A 159 -23.42 6.85 1.87
N LEU A 160 -23.07 5.92 0.96
CA LEU A 160 -23.99 4.95 0.37
C LEU A 160 -24.43 3.89 1.40
#